data_AF-A0A345DEA1-F1
#
_entry.id   AF-A0A345DEA1-F1
#
_cell.length_a   1.000
_cell.length_b   1.000
_cell.length_c   1.000
_cell.angle_alpha   90.00
_cell.angle_beta   90.00
_cell.angle_gamma   90.00
#
_symmetry.space_group_name_H-M   'P 1'
#
loop_
_entity.id
_entity.type
_entity.pdbx_description
1 polymer ?
#
loop_
_entity_poly.entity_id
_entity_poly.type
_entity_poly.pdbx_seq_one_letter_code
_entity_poly.pdbx_strand_id
1 'polypeptide(L)'
;MTILSWNEIKDRALKFSKEWADTHNEEADAKPFLDAFFNVFGITRKRVGTFEHKVKKIDDANGYIDLLWKGVILIEMKSRGKNLERGKRK
;
A
#
# COMPACT_ATOMS: atom_id res chain seq x y z
N MET A 1 7.27 -14.04 17.75
CA MET A 1 7.27 -12.76 17.02
C MET A 1 8.08 -11.77 17.82
N THR A 2 9.22 -11.36 17.30
CA THR A 2 9.99 -10.26 17.88
C THR A 2 9.33 -8.95 17.47
N ILE A 3 8.88 -8.18 18.46
CA ILE A 3 8.39 -6.82 18.24
C ILE A 3 9.63 -5.98 17.87
N LEU A 4 9.59 -5.28 16.74
CA LEU A 4 10.68 -4.39 16.33
C LEU A 4 10.77 -3.21 17.29
N SER A 5 11.99 -2.76 17.58
CA SER A 5 12.18 -1.53 18.33
C SER A 5 11.77 -0.32 17.48
N TRP A 6 11.45 0.79 18.13
CA TRP A 6 11.16 2.04 17.43
C TRP A 6 12.34 2.54 16.58
N ASN A 7 13.57 2.29 17.01
CA ASN A 7 14.77 2.67 16.23
C ASN A 7 14.86 1.84 14.95
N GLU A 8 14.63 0.52 15.05
CA GLU A 8 14.62 -0.36 13.88
C GLU A 8 13.53 0.04 12.87
N ILE A 9 12.33 0.39 13.36
CA ILE A 9 11.24 0.87 12.49
C ILE A 9 11.64 2.18 11.79
N LYS A 10 12.25 3.13 12.52
CA LYS A 10 12.72 4.41 11.94
C LYS A 10 13.79 4.19 10.87
N ASP A 11 14.77 3.34 11.14
CA ASP A 11 15.85 3.06 10.20
C ASP A 11 15.32 2.39 8.93
N ARG A 12 14.41 1.42 9.07
CA ARG A 12 13.73 0.79 7.93
C ARG A 12 12.88 1.77 7.14
N ALA A 13 12.14 2.64 7.82
CA ALA A 13 11.30 3.66 7.17
C ALA A 13 12.16 4.65 6.37
N LEU A 14 13.30 5.08 6.93
CA LEU A 14 14.24 5.97 6.24
C LEU A 14 14.83 5.30 4.99
N LYS A 15 15.23 4.02 5.10
CA LYS A 15 15.73 3.25 3.95
C LYS A 15 14.66 3.10 2.87
N PHE A 16 13.45 2.69 3.26
CA PHE A 16 12.31 2.58 2.36
C PHE A 16 12.05 3.88 1.61
N SER A 17 11.99 5.02 2.32
CA SER A 17 11.73 6.32 1.69
C SER A 17 12.78 6.70 0.65
N LYS A 18 14.05 6.32 0.85
CA LYS A 18 15.13 6.61 -0.10
C LYS A 18 15.10 5.68 -1.30
N GLU A 19 14.85 4.39 -1.07
CA GLU A 19 14.83 3.37 -2.11
C GLU A 19 13.67 3.56 -3.10
N TRP A 20 12.51 3.99 -2.60
CA TRP A 20 11.28 4.15 -3.38
C TRP A 20 10.99 5.59 -3.82
N ALA A 21 11.95 6.52 -3.67
CA ALA A 21 11.74 7.95 -3.92
C ALA A 21 11.34 8.29 -5.37
N ASP A 22 11.91 7.56 -6.34
CA ASP A 22 11.75 7.83 -7.78
C ASP A 22 10.84 6.82 -8.49
N THR A 23 10.18 5.93 -7.73
CA THR A 23 9.28 4.90 -8.25
C THR A 23 8.06 5.54 -8.91
N HIS A 24 7.77 5.11 -10.14
CA HIS A 24 6.69 5.67 -10.96
C HIS A 24 5.92 4.64 -11.77
N ASN A 25 6.37 3.38 -11.84
CA ASN A 25 5.72 2.33 -12.62
C ASN A 25 4.78 1.49 -11.74
N GLU A 26 3.51 1.89 -11.69
CA GLU A 26 2.50 1.24 -10.84
C GLU A 26 2.35 -0.27 -11.08
N GLU A 27 2.34 -0.70 -12.35
CA GLU A 27 1.99 -2.09 -12.67
C GLU A 27 3.10 -3.07 -12.31
N ALA A 28 4.37 -2.66 -12.48
CA ALA A 28 5.52 -3.47 -12.10
C ALA A 28 5.84 -3.37 -10.60
N ASP A 29 5.65 -2.19 -10.00
CA ASP A 29 6.22 -1.88 -8.69
C ASP A 29 5.21 -1.93 -7.55
N ALA A 30 3.89 -2.01 -7.80
CA ALA A 30 2.87 -2.00 -6.75
C ALA A 30 3.05 -3.10 -5.70
N LYS A 31 3.20 -4.36 -6.14
CA LYS A 31 3.37 -5.51 -5.24
C LYS A 31 4.71 -5.42 -4.46
N PRO A 32 5.86 -5.20 -5.13
CA PRO A 32 7.14 -4.96 -4.44
C PRO A 32 7.13 -3.78 -3.45
N PHE A 33 6.49 -2.66 -3.80
CA PHE A 33 6.36 -1.49 -2.93
C PHE A 33 5.63 -1.83 -1.64
N LEU A 34 4.49 -2.51 -1.75
CA LEU A 34 3.70 -2.92 -0.58
C LEU A 34 4.47 -3.91 0.29
N ASP A 35 5.17 -4.87 -0.31
CA ASP A 35 6.01 -5.82 0.43
C ASP A 35 7.13 -5.08 1.21
N ALA A 36 7.81 -4.13 0.57
CA ALA A 36 8.83 -3.31 1.22
C ALA A 36 8.24 -2.41 2.32
N PHE A 37 7.05 -1.84 2.09
CA PHE A 37 6.34 -1.03 3.08
C PHE A 37 5.98 -1.82 4.33
N PHE A 38 5.38 -3.01 4.21
CA PHE A 38 5.04 -3.83 5.37
C PHE A 38 6.28 -4.36 6.10
N ASN A 39 7.38 -4.57 5.38
CA ASN A 39 8.65 -4.97 5.98
C ASN A 39 9.23 -3.89 6.93
N VAL A 40 8.89 -2.61 6.75
CA VAL A 40 9.22 -1.54 7.72
C VAL A 40 8.72 -1.90 9.13
N PHE A 41 7.54 -2.54 9.20
CA PHE A 41 6.91 -2.96 10.45
C PHE A 41 7.19 -4.43 10.82
N GLY A 42 8.04 -5.12 10.05
CA GLY A 42 8.31 -6.56 10.22
C GLY A 42 7.10 -7.44 9.90
N ILE A 43 6.17 -6.92 9.10
CA ILE A 43 4.95 -7.61 8.71
C ILE A 43 5.21 -8.28 7.36
N THR A 44 5.03 -9.60 7.31
CA THR A 44 5.15 -10.34 6.06
C THR A 44 3.84 -10.28 5.29
N ARG A 45 3.94 -10.32 3.96
CA ARG A 45 2.78 -10.35 3.07
C ARG A 45 1.74 -11.42 3.42
N LYS A 46 2.16 -12.58 3.93
CA LYS A 46 1.26 -13.67 4.37
C LYS A 46 0.31 -13.27 5.51
N ARG A 47 0.66 -12.25 6.30
CA ARG A 47 -0.17 -11.71 7.37
C ARG A 47 -1.11 -10.61 6.89
N VAL A 48 -0.76 -9.98 5.78
CA VAL A 48 -1.56 -8.95 5.16
C VAL A 48 -2.63 -9.63 4.30
N GLY A 49 -3.84 -9.07 4.25
CA GLY A 49 -5.02 -9.72 3.67
C GLY A 49 -4.98 -9.89 2.14
N THR A 50 -6.16 -10.03 1.52
CA THR A 50 -6.30 -10.36 0.10
C THR A 50 -5.90 -9.18 -0.80
N PHE A 51 -4.98 -9.42 -1.73
CA PHE A 51 -4.37 -8.41 -2.63
C PHE A 51 -5.17 -8.12 -3.92
N GLU A 52 -6.26 -8.82 -4.17
CA GLU A 52 -7.00 -8.64 -5.43
C GLU A 52 -8.51 -8.77 -5.19
N HIS A 53 -9.09 -7.80 -4.47
CA HIS A 53 -10.54 -7.63 -4.45
C HIS A 53 -10.92 -6.46 -5.36
N LYS A 54 -11.35 -6.78 -6.60
CA LYS A 54 -12.23 -5.86 -7.35
C LYS A 54 -13.56 -5.79 -6.59
N VAL A 55 -13.68 -4.84 -5.67
CA VAL A 55 -14.94 -4.59 -4.98
C VAL A 55 -15.77 -3.72 -5.91
N LYS A 56 -16.87 -4.27 -6.45
CA LYS A 56 -17.90 -3.42 -7.06
C LYS A 56 -18.48 -2.54 -5.96
N LYS A 57 -18.17 -1.25 -6.00
CA LYS A 57 -18.86 -0.27 -5.15
C LYS A 57 -20.32 -0.14 -5.63
N ILE A 58 -21.21 0.13 -4.69
CA ILE A 58 -22.66 0.29 -4.90
C ILE A 58 -22.98 1.50 -5.77
N ASP A 59 -22.11 2.51 -5.73
CA ASP A 59 -22.21 3.70 -6.57
C ASP A 59 -21.22 3.56 -7.73
N ASP A 60 -21.68 3.89 -8.95
CA ASP A 60 -21.12 3.72 -10.29
C ASP A 60 -19.70 4.32 -10.55
N ALA A 61 -18.92 4.54 -9.49
CA ALA A 61 -17.51 4.88 -9.49
C ALA A 61 -16.67 3.62 -9.24
N ASN A 62 -16.14 3.05 -10.33
CA ASN A 62 -15.20 1.93 -10.31
C ASN A 62 -13.94 2.26 -9.48
N GLY A 63 -13.95 1.94 -8.18
CA GLY A 63 -12.78 1.97 -7.31
C GLY A 63 -12.10 0.61 -7.28
N TYR A 64 -10.77 0.60 -7.35
CA TYR A 64 -9.97 -0.63 -7.24
C TYR A 64 -9.36 -0.69 -5.84
N ILE A 65 -9.40 -1.86 -5.20
CA ILE A 65 -8.68 -2.10 -3.94
C ILE A 65 -7.51 -3.00 -4.27
N ASP A 66 -6.30 -2.44 -4.15
CA ASP A 66 -5.05 -3.17 -4.33
C ASP A 66 -4.70 -3.99 -3.08
N LEU A 67 -5.17 -3.56 -1.91
CA LEU A 67 -4.97 -4.30 -0.67
C LEU A 67 -6.03 -4.01 0.38
N LEU A 68 -6.55 -5.07 0.99
CA LEU A 68 -7.37 -4.97 2.19
C LEU A 68 -6.83 -5.86 3.31
N TRP A 69 -6.36 -5.22 4.39
CA TRP A 69 -6.19 -5.86 5.69
C TRP A 69 -7.33 -5.42 6.60
N LYS A 70 -8.36 -6.26 6.68
CA LYS A 70 -9.60 -5.97 7.41
C LYS A 70 -9.33 -5.50 8.84
N GLY A 71 -9.85 -4.32 9.18
CA GLY A 71 -9.69 -3.70 10.50
C GLY A 71 -8.34 -3.01 10.75
N VAL A 72 -7.44 -2.99 9.75
CA VAL A 72 -6.09 -2.42 9.87
C VAL A 72 -5.84 -1.36 8.79
N ILE A 73 -5.88 -1.75 7.51
CA ILE A 73 -5.58 -0.83 6.40
C ILE A 73 -6.29 -1.24 5.10
N LEU A 74 -6.69 -0.23 4.31
CA LEU A 74 -7.14 -0.34 2.93
C LEU A 74 -6.21 0.52 2.07
N ILE A 75 -5.67 -0.04 0.99
CA ILE A 75 -4.76 0.66 0.08
C ILE A 75 -5.31 0.61 -1.35
N GLU A 76 -5.29 1.78 -1.99
CA GLU A 76 -5.54 1.98 -3.41
C GLU A 76 -4.31 2.68 -4.00
N MET A 77 -3.65 2.03 -4.97
CA MET A 77 -2.50 2.54 -5.70
C MET A 77 -2.97 3.21 -7.00
N LYS A 78 -2.16 4.17 -7.47
CA LYS A 78 -2.37 4.92 -8.73
C LYS A 78 -1.04 5.22 -9.39
N SER A 79 -0.99 5.15 -10.71
CA SER A 79 0.13 5.61 -11.53
C SER A 79 0.31 7.11 -11.38
N ARG A 80 1.57 7.56 -11.36
CA ARG A 80 1.92 8.98 -11.41
C ARG A 80 1.29 9.62 -12.67
N GLY A 81 0.54 10.70 -12.48
CA GLY A 81 -0.16 11.40 -13.58
C GLY A 81 -1.59 10.93 -13.87
N LYS A 82 -2.10 9.87 -13.21
CA LYS A 82 -3.54 9.58 -13.19
C LYS A 82 -4.20 10.36 -12.04
N ASN A 83 -5.07 11.31 -12.40
CA ASN A 83 -5.67 12.29 -11.48
C ASN A 83 -6.49 11.67 -10.34
N LEU A 84 -6.36 12.25 -9.13
CA LEU A 84 -7.18 12.01 -7.93
C LEU A 84 -8.54 12.73 -7.94
N GLU A 85 -8.97 13.26 -9.09
CA GLU A 85 -10.18 14.08 -9.29
C GLU A 85 -11.50 13.27 -9.25
N ARG A 86 -11.61 12.25 -8.39
CA ARG A 86 -12.89 11.57 -8.16
C ARG A 86 -12.98 10.97 -6.76
N GLY A 87 -12.92 11.84 -5.75
CA GLY A 87 -13.00 11.38 -4.36
C GLY A 87 -13.23 12.45 -3.29
N LYS A 88 -13.78 13.61 -3.63
CA LYS A 88 -14.17 14.62 -2.65
C LYS A 88 -15.59 15.13 -2.87
N ARG A 89 -16.58 14.32 -2.50
CA ARG A 89 -17.86 14.79 -1.94
C ARG A 89 -18.27 13.78 -0.88
N LYS A 90 -18.08 14.16 0.38
CA LYS A 90 -18.98 13.74 1.45
C LYS A 90 -20.21 14.63 1.38
#